data_AF-A0A918E6C2-F1
#
_entry.id   AF-A0A918E6C2-F1
#
_cell.length_a   1.000
_cell.length_b   1.000
_cell.length_c   1.000
_cell.angle_alpha   90.00
_cell.angle_beta   90.00
_cell.angle_gamma   90.00
#
_symmetry.space_group_name_H-M   'P 1'
#
loop_
_entity.id
_entity.type
_entity.pdbx_description
1 polymer ?
#
loop_
_entity_poly.entity_id
_entity_poly.type
_entity_poly.pdbx_seq_one_letter_code
_entity_poly.pdbx_strand_id
1 'polypeptide(L)'
;MSAYLVQTTGPHLAPGMVLDAPASNDDFLLNFGDDTEARAELIRDDDGRPLVRVGGYMTMDGTVVAERLWTVREVLEQEGRRLVRLGEPLV
;
A
#
# COMPACT_ATOMS: atom_id res chain seq x y z
N MET A 1 -17.12 -8.93 4.64
CA MET A 1 -16.29 -7.94 3.91
C MET A 1 -15.14 -8.72 3.29
N SER A 2 -15.10 -8.83 1.96
CA SER A 2 -13.95 -9.39 1.27
C SER A 2 -12.89 -8.31 1.20
N ALA A 3 -11.75 -8.49 1.87
CA ALA A 3 -10.62 -7.58 1.69
C ALA A 3 -10.07 -7.78 0.27
N TYR A 4 -9.81 -6.67 -0.43
CA TYR A 4 -9.24 -6.73 -1.77
C TYR A 4 -7.74 -6.99 -1.67
N LEU A 5 -7.26 -7.98 -2.42
CA LEU A 5 -5.86 -8.36 -2.46
C LEU A 5 -5.11 -7.54 -3.50
N VAL A 6 -4.00 -6.92 -3.11
CA VAL A 6 -3.10 -6.15 -3.96
C VAL A 6 -1.74 -6.85 -3.97
N GLN A 7 -1.37 -7.40 -5.12
CA GLN A 7 -0.09 -8.10 -5.29
C GLN A 7 1.05 -7.09 -5.43
N THR A 8 2.13 -7.28 -4.66
CA THR A 8 3.37 -6.51 -4.83
C THR A 8 4.41 -7.31 -5.62
N THR A 9 5.44 -6.64 -6.12
CA THR A 9 6.50 -7.28 -6.92
C THR A 9 7.61 -7.93 -6.08
N GLY A 10 7.61 -7.76 -4.75
CA GLY A 10 8.69 -8.25 -3.87
C GLY A 10 8.26 -8.36 -2.40
N PRO A 11 9.16 -8.80 -1.50
CA PRO A 11 8.82 -9.04 -0.09
C PRO A 11 8.60 -7.76 0.74
N HIS A 12 8.90 -6.59 0.15
CA HIS A 12 8.79 -5.29 0.81
C HIS A 12 8.31 -4.23 -0.16
N LEU A 13 7.66 -3.21 0.40
CA LEU A 13 7.39 -1.98 -0.33
C LEU A 13 8.67 -1.19 -0.60
N ALA A 14 8.67 -0.42 -1.68
CA ALA A 14 9.79 0.43 -2.08
C ALA A 14 9.28 1.73 -2.73
N PRO A 15 10.05 2.84 -2.65
CA PRO A 15 9.75 4.04 -3.40
C PRO A 15 9.62 3.74 -4.90
N GLY A 16 8.61 4.32 -5.55
CA GLY A 16 8.29 4.12 -6.96
C GLY A 16 7.37 2.92 -7.24
N MET A 17 7.18 2.02 -6.27
CA MET A 17 6.24 0.90 -6.41
C MET A 17 4.80 1.41 -6.63
N VAL A 18 4.06 0.73 -7.50
CA VAL A 18 2.66 1.03 -7.80
C VAL A 18 1.79 -0.06 -7.18
N LEU A 19 0.85 0.36 -6.34
CA LEU A 19 -0.18 -0.50 -5.77
C LEU A 19 -1.46 -0.31 -6.59
N ASP A 20 -1.97 -1.38 -7.18
CA ASP A 20 -3.21 -1.37 -7.95
C ASP A 20 -4.37 -1.86 -7.09
N ALA A 21 -5.02 -0.91 -6.43
CA ALA A 21 -6.09 -1.10 -5.45
C ALA A 21 -7.47 -0.83 -6.08
N PRO A 22 -8.57 -1.36 -5.52
CA PRO A 22 -9.91 -0.88 -5.88
C PRO A 22 -10.09 0.60 -5.50
N ALA A 23 -10.80 1.37 -6.33
CA ALA A 23 -11.14 2.76 -6.01
C ALA A 23 -12.30 2.87 -5.01
N SER A 24 -13.08 1.81 -4.81
CA SER A 24 -14.28 1.82 -3.96
C SER A 24 -13.98 1.81 -2.46
N ASN A 25 -12.77 1.43 -2.06
CA ASN A 25 -12.39 1.18 -0.69
C ASN A 25 -10.97 1.70 -0.43
N ASP A 26 -10.75 2.28 0.75
CA ASP A 26 -9.41 2.70 1.17
C ASP A 26 -8.64 1.59 1.91
N ASP A 27 -9.35 0.57 2.42
CA ASP A 27 -8.80 -0.63 3.06
C ASP A 27 -8.54 -1.76 2.05
N PHE A 28 -7.34 -2.34 2.06
CA PHE A 28 -6.95 -3.48 1.24
C PHE A 28 -5.90 -4.37 1.94
N LEU A 29 -5.69 -5.57 1.43
CA LEU A 29 -4.60 -6.46 1.84
C LEU A 29 -3.49 -6.38 0.80
N LEU A 30 -2.25 -6.17 1.26
CA LEU A 30 -1.06 -6.40 0.46
C LEU A 30 -0.72 -7.87 0.54
N ASN A 31 -0.51 -8.51 -0.61
CA ASN A 31 0.18 -9.78 -0.70
C ASN A 31 1.58 -9.54 -1.24
N PHE A 32 2.58 -9.88 -0.43
CA PHE A 32 3.98 -9.68 -0.76
C PHE A 32 4.48 -10.76 -1.71
N GLY A 33 5.61 -10.50 -2.36
CA GLY A 33 6.25 -11.47 -3.26
C GLY A 33 6.74 -12.74 -2.57
N ASP A 34 6.76 -12.76 -1.23
CA ASP A 34 7.02 -13.93 -0.39
C ASP A 34 5.72 -14.53 0.20
N ASP A 35 4.56 -14.25 -0.38
CA ASP A 35 3.22 -14.69 0.06
C ASP A 35 2.83 -14.28 1.49
N THR A 36 3.55 -13.34 2.10
CA THR A 36 3.13 -12.75 3.37
C THR A 36 2.12 -11.65 3.15
N GLU A 37 1.21 -11.48 4.10
CA GLU A 37 0.12 -10.51 3.99
C GLU A 37 0.23 -9.41 5.04
N ALA A 38 -0.13 -8.18 4.64
CA ALA A 38 -0.32 -7.08 5.56
C ALA A 38 -1.59 -6.29 5.20
N ARG A 39 -2.33 -5.87 6.22
CA ARG A 39 -3.41 -4.90 6.00
C ARG A 39 -2.81 -3.53 5.67
N ALA A 40 -3.38 -2.88 4.67
CA ALA A 40 -3.02 -1.54 4.27
C ALA A 40 -4.27 -0.66 4.14
N GLU A 41 -4.09 0.62 4.38
CA GLU A 41 -5.13 1.64 4.34
C GLU A 41 -4.60 2.90 3.66
N LEU A 42 -5.32 3.42 2.66
CA LEU A 42 -5.05 4.73 2.10
C LEU A 42 -5.69 5.80 3.00
N ILE A 43 -4.85 6.60 3.66
CA ILE A 43 -5.27 7.70 4.53
C ILE A 43 -4.81 9.04 3.97
N ARG A 44 -5.19 10.13 4.63
CA ARG A 44 -4.66 11.47 4.36
C ARG A 44 -4.06 12.06 5.63
N ASP A 45 -2.97 12.79 5.49
CA ASP A 45 -2.42 13.60 6.59
C ASP A 45 -3.26 14.88 6.82
N ASP A 46 -2.83 15.70 7.80
CA ASP A 46 -3.51 16.95 8.16
C ASP A 46 -3.50 17.99 7.02
N ASP A 47 -2.54 17.90 6.10
CA ASP A 47 -2.45 18.74 4.90
C ASP A 47 -3.27 18.15 3.72
N GLY A 48 -3.97 17.03 3.94
CA GLY A 48 -4.76 16.32 2.94
C GLY A 48 -3.95 15.46 1.97
N ARG A 49 -2.64 15.28 2.20
CA ARG A 49 -1.75 14.51 1.32
C ARG A 49 -1.97 13.01 1.53
N PRO A 50 -2.02 12.22 0.45
CA PRO A 50 -2.24 10.78 0.57
C PRO A 50 -1.05 10.07 1.22
N LEU A 51 -1.35 9.12 2.09
CA LEU A 51 -0.40 8.20 2.71
C LEU A 51 -0.95 6.77 2.66
N VAL A 52 -0.08 5.77 2.61
CA VAL A 52 -0.47 4.38 2.82
C VAL A 52 0.03 3.94 4.19
N ARG A 53 -0.90 3.60 5.09
CA ARG A 53 -0.58 2.93 6.35
C ARG A 53 -0.53 1.43 6.09
N VAL A 54 0.56 0.78 6.48
CA VAL A 54 0.72 -0.67 6.36
C VAL A 54 0.94 -1.24 7.75
N GLY A 55 0.04 -2.13 8.17
CA GLY A 55 0.14 -2.85 9.42
C GLY A 55 1.41 -3.70 9.49
N GLY A 56 1.85 -4.01 10.71
CA GLY A 56 3.02 -4.86 10.91
C GLY A 56 2.78 -6.28 10.36
N TYR A 57 3.84 -6.90 9.86
CA TYR A 57 3.84 -8.25 9.31
C TYR A 57 5.18 -8.94 9.56
N MET A 58 5.21 -10.26 9.39
CA MET A 58 6.43 -11.05 9.48
C MET A 58 6.63 -11.74 8.12
N THR A 59 7.78 -11.51 7.50
CA THR A 59 8.17 -12.18 6.25
C THR A 59 8.38 -13.68 6.48
N MET A 60 8.41 -14.47 5.40
CA MET A 60 8.62 -15.92 5.51
C MET A 60 9.95 -16.31 6.14
N ASP A 61 10.98 -15.46 6.03
CA ASP A 61 12.29 -15.69 6.64
C ASP A 61 12.36 -15.31 8.14
N GLY A 62 11.24 -14.87 8.72
CA GLY A 62 11.12 -14.51 10.13
C GLY A 62 11.46 -13.05 10.44
N THR A 63 11.70 -12.20 9.44
CA THR A 63 11.92 -10.76 9.65
C THR A 63 10.61 -10.09 10.06
N VAL A 64 10.60 -9.45 11.24
CA VAL A 64 9.46 -8.68 11.71
C VAL A 64 9.54 -7.25 11.18
N VAL A 65 8.51 -6.83 10.47
CA VAL A 65 8.32 -5.46 9.97
C VAL A 65 7.25 -4.79 10.81
N ALA A 66 7.61 -3.72 11.50
CA ALA A 66 6.64 -2.92 12.26
C ALA A 66 5.69 -2.15 11.33
N GLU A 67 4.57 -1.70 11.89
CA GLU A 67 3.66 -0.78 11.18
C GLU A 67 4.42 0.43 10.64
N ARG A 68 4.11 0.83 9.41
CA ARG A 68 4.78 1.95 8.74
C ARG A 68 3.82 2.76 7.88
N LEU A 69 4.05 4.08 7.86
CA LEU A 69 3.45 5.01 6.92
C LEU A 69 4.35 5.18 5.69
N TRP A 70 3.74 5.15 4.52
CA TRP A 70 4.38 5.37 3.23
C TRP A 70 3.82 6.62 2.58
N THR A 71 4.72 7.50 2.14
CA THR A 71 4.36 8.65 1.32
C THR A 71 3.87 8.18 -0.05
N VAL A 72 2.87 8.89 -0.56
CA VAL A 72 2.30 8.64 -1.88
C VAL A 72 2.66 9.81 -2.78
N ARG A 73 3.35 9.50 -3.87
CA ARG A 73 3.74 10.46 -4.89
C ARG A 73 2.56 10.86 -5.77
N GLU A 74 1.72 9.89 -6.10
CA GLU A 74 0.65 10.04 -7.08
C GLU A 74 -0.46 9.03 -6.81
N VAL A 75 -1.71 9.46 -7.00
CA VAL A 75 -2.90 8.60 -7.02
C VAL A 75 -3.61 8.84 -8.34
N LEU A 76 -3.76 7.80 -9.16
CA LEU A 76 -4.54 7.84 -10.39
C LEU A 76 -5.75 6.93 -10.25
N GLU A 77 -6.94 7.45 -10.53
CA GLU A 77 -8.18 6.67 -10.52
C GLU A 77 -8.72 6.52 -11.93
N GLN A 78 -8.94 5.28 -12.36
CA GLN A 78 -9.50 4.96 -13.68
C GLN A 78 -10.31 3.67 -13.59
N GLU A 79 -11.52 3.66 -14.17
CA GLU A 79 -12.34 2.45 -14.35
C GLU A 79 -12.57 1.64 -13.04
N GLY A 80 -12.76 2.34 -11.92
CA GLY A 80 -12.97 1.71 -10.61
C GLY A 80 -11.71 1.12 -9.97
N ARG A 81 -10.54 1.37 -10.57
CA ARG A 81 -9.21 1.06 -10.03
C ARG A 81 -8.51 2.34 -9.60
N ARG A 82 -7.59 2.17 -8.65
CA ARG A 82 -6.73 3.22 -8.11
C ARG A 82 -5.29 2.74 -8.16
N LEU A 83 -4.46 3.43 -8.92
CA LEU A 83 -3.01 3.24 -8.93
C LEU A 83 -2.38 4.20 -7.93
N VAL A 84 -1.81 3.65 -6.86
CA VAL A 84 -1.12 4.41 -5.81
C VAL A 84 0.37 4.23 -5.99
N ARG A 85 1.07 5.30 -6.40
CA ARG A 85 2.53 5.29 -6.55
C ARG A 85 3.19 5.74 -5.27
N LEU A 86 3.97 4.87 -4.65
CA LEU A 86 4.73 5.18 -3.43
C LEU A 86 5.91 6.10 -3.75
N GLY A 87 6.29 6.94 -2.79
CA GLY A 87 7.47 7.79 -2.85
C GLY A 87 7.19 9.23 -2.44
N GLU A 88 8.26 10.04 -2.47
CA GLU A 88 8.16 11.46 -2.13
C GLU A 88 7.14 12.20 -3.00
N PRO A 89 6.30 13.07 -2.40
CA PRO A 89 5.39 13.91 -3.15
C PRO A 89 6.13 14.77 -4.17
N LEU A 90 5.50 14.99 -5.32
CA LEU A 90 5.96 16.02 -6.25
C LEU A 90 5.67 17.39 -5.62
N VAL A 91 6.74 18.08 -5.22
CA VAL A 91 6.73 19.47 -4.73
C VAL A 91 6.47 20.46 -5.86
#